data_AF-A0A3D4UA38-F1
#
_entry.id   AF-A0A3D4UA38-F1
#
_cell.length_a   1.000
_cell.length_b   1.000
_cell.length_c   1.000
_cell.angle_alpha   90.00
_cell.angle_beta   90.00
_cell.angle_gamma   90.00
#
_symmetry.space_group_name_H-M   'P 1'
#
loop_
_entity.id
_entity.type
_entity.pdbx_description
1 polymer ?
#
loop_
_entity_poly.entity_id
_entity_poly.type
_entity_poly.pdbx_seq_one_letter_code
_entity_poly.pdbx_strand_id
1 'polypeptide(L)'
;MNSGTCLQKFFRGALVMVALLLGATNAFALNLQPLGYFEASGRLSLGSGLLTVSCDVQIIGEAVSDGRIRVDSLRFSGGNPACHRIRADKLPWSGSVLSVDRLQLDGVTVVIKSLLFGGVCGPKSIQATIDSTAATLHFPRTLLPPDCRLEGTVKFTPALKVRP
;
A
#
# COMPACT_ATOMS: atom_id res chain seq x y z
N MET A 1 39.26 -56.43 37.05
CA MET A 1 39.18 -57.77 36.45
C MET A 1 38.11 -57.75 35.37
N ASN A 2 38.46 -58.29 34.20
CA ASN A 2 37.70 -58.38 32.96
C ASN A 2 36.39 -59.19 33.08
N SER A 3 35.39 -58.80 32.28
CA SER A 3 34.82 -59.59 31.16
C SER A 3 33.63 -58.80 30.60
N GLY A 4 33.42 -58.59 29.30
CA GLY A 4 33.96 -59.24 28.11
C GLY A 4 32.85 -59.24 27.04
N THR A 5 32.91 -58.28 26.12
CA THR A 5 32.53 -58.34 24.70
C THR A 5 31.43 -59.31 24.22
N CYS A 6 30.33 -58.77 23.70
CA CYS A 6 29.62 -59.34 22.55
C CYS A 6 29.49 -58.25 21.47
N LEU A 7 30.60 -58.07 20.74
CA LEU A 7 30.66 -57.30 19.51
C LEU A 7 30.11 -58.17 18.37
N GLN A 8 29.50 -57.52 17.38
CA GLN A 8 29.18 -58.03 16.04
C GLN A 8 27.99 -58.96 15.89
N LYS A 9 26.91 -58.36 15.38
CA LYS A 9 26.10 -58.76 14.20
C LYS A 9 24.72 -58.09 14.44
N PHE A 10 24.31 -57.03 13.77
CA PHE A 10 24.07 -56.93 12.34
C PHE A 10 23.89 -55.44 11.97
N PHE A 11 24.52 -55.03 10.87
CA PHE A 11 23.99 -54.13 9.83
C PHE A 11 23.39 -52.79 10.29
N ARG A 12 24.17 -51.70 10.14
CA ARG A 12 24.11 -50.80 8.96
C ARG A 12 22.78 -50.04 8.87
N GLY A 13 22.76 -48.85 9.46
CA GLY A 13 21.73 -47.86 9.25
C GLY A 13 22.06 -46.58 10.00
N ALA A 14 23.05 -45.83 9.52
CA ALA A 14 23.35 -44.51 10.03
C ALA A 14 22.17 -43.58 9.71
N LEU A 15 21.25 -43.40 10.65
CA LEU A 15 20.22 -42.37 10.55
C LEU A 15 20.80 -41.09 11.12
N VAL A 16 21.31 -40.28 10.21
CA VAL A 16 21.86 -38.94 10.44
C VAL A 16 20.83 -38.11 11.22
N MET A 17 21.20 -37.69 12.43
CA MET A 17 20.51 -36.62 13.16
C MET A 17 20.67 -35.32 12.36
N VAL A 18 19.65 -34.99 11.56
CA VAL A 18 19.56 -33.70 10.89
C VAL A 18 19.24 -32.65 11.95
N ALA A 19 20.24 -31.87 12.33
CA ALA A 19 20.05 -30.68 13.16
C ALA A 19 19.23 -29.64 12.36
N LEU A 20 18.01 -29.38 12.81
CA LEU A 20 17.19 -28.26 12.35
C LEU A 20 17.87 -26.95 12.75
N LEU A 21 18.61 -26.34 11.82
CA LEU A 21 19.08 -24.96 11.93
C LEU A 21 17.85 -24.04 11.88
N LEU A 22 17.40 -23.60 13.06
CA LEU A 22 16.47 -22.47 13.20
C LEU A 22 17.19 -21.21 12.72
N GLY A 23 17.13 -20.94 11.42
CA GLY A 23 17.43 -19.61 10.89
C GLY A 23 16.39 -18.65 11.45
N ALA A 24 16.77 -17.84 12.44
CA ALA A 24 15.96 -16.72 12.88
C ALA A 24 15.87 -15.72 11.72
N THR A 25 14.79 -15.78 10.96
CA THR A 25 14.46 -14.74 9.99
C THR A 25 14.07 -13.50 10.80
N ASN A 26 14.97 -12.52 10.87
CA ASN A 26 14.62 -11.20 11.37
C ASN A 26 13.58 -10.61 10.43
N ALA A 27 12.30 -10.67 10.80
CA ALA A 27 11.26 -9.92 10.13
C ALA A 27 11.48 -8.44 10.47
N PHE A 28 12.15 -7.69 9.59
CA PHE A 28 12.20 -6.23 9.70
C PHE A 28 10.80 -5.69 9.46
N ALA A 29 10.22 -5.05 10.48
CA ALA A 29 8.91 -4.44 10.41
C ALA A 29 9.07 -3.01 9.88
N LEU A 30 8.68 -2.79 8.62
CA LEU A 30 8.70 -1.45 8.04
C LEU A 30 7.76 -0.53 8.82
N ASN A 31 8.27 0.61 9.26
CA ASN A 31 7.54 1.61 10.04
C ASN A 31 7.48 2.96 9.31
N LEU A 32 6.38 3.66 9.51
CA LEU A 32 6.18 5.02 9.04
C LEU A 32 6.48 6.02 10.15
N GLN A 33 7.15 7.12 9.80
CA GLN A 33 7.40 8.23 10.71
C GLN A 33 7.20 9.58 10.01
N PRO A 34 6.63 10.59 10.68
CA PRO A 34 6.00 10.50 12.00
C PRO A 34 4.67 9.71 11.96
N LEU A 35 4.28 9.14 13.10
CA LEU A 35 2.93 8.60 13.29
C LEU A 35 1.93 9.73 13.57
N GLY A 36 0.64 9.43 13.38
CA GLY A 36 -0.47 10.35 13.58
C GLY A 36 -0.98 10.96 12.28
N TYR A 37 -1.72 12.06 12.40
CA TYR A 37 -2.40 12.68 11.27
C TYR A 37 -1.42 13.26 10.23
N PHE A 38 -1.76 13.07 8.97
CA PHE A 38 -1.12 13.71 7.84
C PHE A 38 -2.15 14.31 6.90
N GLU A 39 -1.69 15.31 6.15
CA GLU A 39 -2.33 15.79 4.94
C GLU A 39 -1.46 15.40 3.74
N ALA A 40 -2.08 14.91 2.66
CA ALA A 40 -1.39 14.74 1.38
C ALA A 40 -2.13 15.49 0.29
N SER A 41 -1.44 16.45 -0.34
CA SER A 41 -2.03 17.35 -1.33
C SER A 41 -1.25 17.30 -2.64
N GLY A 42 -1.94 17.39 -3.77
CA GLY A 42 -1.31 17.30 -5.09
C GLY A 42 -2.33 17.20 -6.20
N ARG A 43 -1.97 16.53 -7.29
CA ARG A 43 -2.83 16.40 -8.48
C ARG A 43 -3.00 14.95 -8.86
N LEU A 44 -4.26 14.53 -8.97
CA LEU A 44 -4.64 13.23 -9.49
C LEU A 44 -5.46 13.43 -10.77
N SER A 45 -5.10 12.67 -11.79
CA SER A 45 -5.91 12.47 -12.99
C SER A 45 -6.83 11.29 -12.76
N LEU A 46 -8.14 11.54 -12.87
CA LEU A 46 -9.17 10.51 -12.84
C LEU A 46 -9.92 10.51 -14.16
N GLY A 47 -10.15 9.34 -14.73
CA GLY A 47 -10.89 9.21 -15.98
C GLY A 47 -11.84 8.03 -15.99
N SER A 48 -12.77 8.04 -16.93
CA SER A 48 -13.62 6.90 -17.31
C SER A 48 -13.59 6.77 -18.83
N GLY A 49 -13.24 5.58 -19.34
CA GLY A 49 -13.07 5.35 -20.78
C GLY A 49 -12.03 6.29 -21.42
N LEU A 50 -12.46 7.13 -22.36
CA LEU A 50 -11.60 8.08 -23.08
C LEU A 50 -11.46 9.45 -22.39
N LEU A 51 -12.28 9.74 -21.38
CA LEU A 51 -12.30 11.04 -20.71
C LEU A 51 -11.42 10.98 -19.47
N THR A 52 -10.49 11.92 -19.35
CA THR A 52 -9.64 12.10 -18.15
C THR A 52 -9.73 13.54 -17.70
N VAL A 53 -9.91 13.75 -16.40
CA VAL A 53 -9.85 15.06 -15.76
C VAL A 53 -8.73 15.06 -14.73
N SER A 54 -7.89 16.10 -14.77
CA SER A 54 -6.90 16.35 -13.74
C SER A 54 -7.49 17.27 -12.68
N CYS A 55 -7.48 16.80 -11.43
CA CYS A 55 -8.02 17.51 -10.28
C CYS A 55 -6.94 17.68 -9.21
N ASP A 56 -6.97 18.83 -8.56
CA ASP A 56 -6.21 18.99 -7.33
C ASP A 56 -6.93 18.20 -6.22
N VAL A 57 -6.14 17.53 -5.38
CA VAL A 57 -6.66 16.69 -4.31
C VAL A 57 -6.06 17.08 -2.98
N GLN A 58 -6.86 16.90 -1.94
CA GLN A 58 -6.45 16.96 -0.54
C GLN A 58 -6.91 15.69 0.15
N ILE A 59 -5.97 14.95 0.70
CA ILE A 59 -6.16 13.70 1.41
C ILE A 59 -5.86 13.97 2.88
N ILE A 60 -6.77 13.61 3.77
CA ILE A 60 -6.50 13.58 5.21
C ILE A 60 -6.48 12.13 5.63
N GLY A 61 -5.44 11.75 6.35
CA GLY A 61 -5.27 10.40 6.85
C GLY A 61 -4.43 10.34 8.10
N GLU A 62 -4.12 9.12 8.52
CA GLU A 62 -3.36 8.82 9.71
C GLU A 62 -2.34 7.73 9.42
N ALA A 63 -1.07 7.98 9.76
CA ALA A 63 -0.03 6.96 9.78
C ALA A 63 -0.07 6.26 11.14
N VAL A 64 -0.30 4.95 11.12
CA VAL A 64 -0.40 4.11 12.33
C VAL A 64 0.81 3.19 12.42
N SER A 65 0.91 2.41 13.50
CA SER A 65 2.02 1.47 13.70
C SER A 65 2.11 0.43 12.58
N ASP A 66 3.25 -0.27 12.53
CA ASP A 66 3.46 -1.43 11.66
C ASP A 66 3.37 -1.10 10.16
N GLY A 67 3.76 0.13 9.81
CA GLY A 67 3.83 0.58 8.41
C GLY A 67 2.46 0.72 7.74
N ARG A 68 1.40 0.93 8.52
CA ARG A 68 0.04 1.08 7.98
C ARG A 68 -0.38 2.54 7.93
N ILE A 69 -1.28 2.85 7.00
CA ILE A 69 -1.97 4.13 6.96
C ILE A 69 -3.48 3.92 6.86
N ARG A 70 -4.21 4.97 7.21
CA ARG A 70 -5.65 5.09 7.02
C ARG A 70 -5.93 6.39 6.27
N VAL A 71 -6.76 6.34 5.24
CA VAL A 71 -7.22 7.53 4.51
C VAL A 71 -8.64 7.83 4.97
N ASP A 72 -8.85 8.97 5.60
CA ASP A 72 -10.08 9.30 6.32
C ASP A 72 -11.01 10.16 5.48
N SER A 73 -10.41 11.07 4.71
CA SER A 73 -11.14 11.90 3.78
C SER A 73 -10.28 12.21 2.57
N LEU A 74 -10.97 12.43 1.45
CA LEU A 74 -10.33 12.83 0.21
C LEU A 74 -11.26 13.79 -0.53
N ARG A 75 -10.75 14.96 -0.86
CA ARG A 75 -11.48 16.02 -1.58
C ARG A 75 -10.84 16.25 -2.92
N PHE A 76 -11.68 16.33 -3.95
CA PHE A 76 -11.30 16.73 -5.30
C PHE A 76 -11.75 18.18 -5.53
N SER A 77 -10.88 18.97 -6.14
CA SER A 77 -11.09 20.37 -6.49
C SER A 77 -10.34 20.73 -7.79
N GLY A 78 -10.58 21.93 -8.30
CA GLY A 78 -9.90 22.45 -9.49
C GLY A 78 -10.85 23.28 -10.36
N GLY A 79 -10.30 23.93 -11.39
CA GLY A 79 -11.10 24.78 -12.30
C GLY A 79 -12.08 24.00 -13.19
N ASN A 80 -11.86 22.69 -13.39
CA ASN A 80 -12.79 21.85 -14.14
C ASN A 80 -13.97 21.44 -13.24
N PRO A 81 -15.22 21.75 -13.62
CA PRO A 81 -16.40 21.44 -12.80
C PRO A 81 -16.62 19.94 -12.56
N ALA A 82 -16.03 19.06 -13.38
CA ALA A 82 -16.05 17.63 -13.14
C ALA A 82 -15.33 17.23 -11.84
N CYS A 83 -14.32 17.98 -11.40
CA CYS A 83 -13.59 17.70 -10.15
C CYS A 83 -14.51 17.72 -8.92
N HIS A 84 -15.47 18.64 -8.88
CA HIS A 84 -16.43 18.74 -7.77
C HIS A 84 -17.49 17.62 -7.74
N ARG A 85 -17.59 16.86 -8.82
CA ARG A 85 -18.49 15.71 -8.98
C ARG A 85 -17.85 14.39 -8.56
N ILE A 86 -16.53 14.37 -8.35
CA ILE A 86 -15.79 13.20 -7.91
C ILE A 86 -15.77 13.15 -6.38
N ARG A 87 -16.05 11.99 -5.81
CA ARG A 87 -16.02 11.74 -4.36
C ARG A 87 -15.33 10.43 -4.08
N ALA A 88 -14.47 10.38 -3.07
CA ALA A 88 -14.09 9.10 -2.48
C ALA A 88 -15.30 8.47 -1.80
N ASP A 89 -15.38 7.15 -1.84
CA ASP A 89 -16.45 6.35 -1.27
C ASP A 89 -15.86 5.19 -0.47
N LYS A 90 -16.64 4.61 0.45
CA LYS A 90 -16.22 3.50 1.33
C LYS A 90 -14.94 3.81 2.13
N LEU A 91 -14.80 5.07 2.56
CA LEU A 91 -13.76 5.47 3.51
C LEU A 91 -14.07 4.90 4.91
N PRO A 92 -13.04 4.68 5.76
CA PRO A 92 -11.64 4.91 5.47
C PRO A 92 -11.02 3.82 4.58
N TRP A 93 -10.12 4.21 3.68
CA TRP A 93 -9.28 3.22 2.98
C TRP A 93 -8.08 2.87 3.84
N SER A 94 -7.64 1.62 3.78
CA SER A 94 -6.42 1.19 4.46
C SER A 94 -5.23 1.23 3.51
N GLY A 95 -4.03 1.41 4.05
CA GLY A 95 -2.81 1.19 3.30
C GLY A 95 -1.74 0.51 4.14
N SER A 96 -0.77 -0.05 3.45
CA SER A 96 0.39 -0.74 4.02
C SER A 96 1.63 -0.47 3.19
N VAL A 97 2.74 -0.22 3.86
CA VAL A 97 4.06 -0.14 3.22
C VAL A 97 4.50 -1.55 2.82
N LEU A 98 4.83 -1.74 1.55
CA LEU A 98 5.32 -3.01 1.02
C LEU A 98 6.86 -3.06 1.00
N SER A 99 7.49 -1.91 0.75
CA SER A 99 8.95 -1.72 0.77
C SER A 99 9.26 -0.26 1.09
N VAL A 100 10.54 0.07 1.30
CA VAL A 100 10.99 1.45 1.61
C VAL A 100 10.51 2.52 0.63
N ASP A 101 10.16 2.10 -0.59
CA ASP A 101 9.76 2.90 -1.73
C ASP A 101 8.35 2.56 -2.26
N ARG A 102 7.59 1.66 -1.62
CA ARG A 102 6.26 1.25 -2.11
C ARG A 102 5.22 1.18 -1.01
N LEU A 103 4.05 1.70 -1.33
CA LEU A 103 2.84 1.65 -0.49
C LEU A 103 1.69 1.06 -1.30
N GLN A 104 0.89 0.20 -0.67
CA GLN A 104 -0.38 -0.26 -1.19
C GLN A 104 -1.51 0.47 -0.48
N LEU A 105 -2.53 0.90 -1.22
CA LEU A 105 -3.83 1.31 -0.71
C LEU A 105 -4.86 0.25 -1.10
N ASP A 106 -5.66 -0.18 -0.15
CA ASP A 106 -6.72 -1.16 -0.31
C ASP A 106 -8.10 -0.50 -0.21
N GLY A 107 -9.05 -1.02 -0.97
CA GLY A 107 -10.43 -0.54 -0.94
C GLY A 107 -10.68 0.78 -1.67
N VAL A 108 -9.74 1.23 -2.52
CA VAL A 108 -9.88 2.48 -3.28
C VAL A 108 -11.15 2.43 -4.13
N THR A 109 -12.10 3.30 -3.79
CA THR A 109 -13.42 3.38 -4.41
C THR A 109 -13.80 4.83 -4.63
N VAL A 110 -14.06 5.24 -5.88
CA VAL A 110 -14.38 6.63 -6.22
C VAL A 110 -15.70 6.68 -6.96
N VAL A 111 -16.57 7.62 -6.59
CA VAL A 111 -17.86 7.85 -7.23
C VAL A 111 -17.79 9.13 -8.05
N ILE A 112 -18.17 9.03 -9.32
CA ILE A 112 -18.26 10.16 -10.23
C ILE A 112 -19.75 10.47 -10.42
N LYS A 113 -20.21 11.62 -9.89
CA LYS A 113 -21.61 12.07 -10.00
C LYS A 113 -21.81 12.93 -11.25
N SER A 114 -21.82 12.29 -12.41
CA SER A 114 -22.12 12.92 -13.70
C SER A 114 -23.44 12.37 -14.28
N LEU A 115 -24.19 13.21 -14.99
CA LEU A 115 -25.47 12.83 -15.60
C LEU A 115 -25.29 11.91 -16.82
N LEU A 116 -24.14 12.00 -17.49
CA LEU A 116 -23.86 11.29 -18.76
C LEU A 116 -22.90 10.10 -18.59
N PHE A 117 -21.97 10.19 -17.63
CA PHE A 117 -20.87 9.23 -17.45
C PHE A 117 -20.63 8.94 -15.97
N GLY A 118 -21.71 9.00 -15.17
CA GLY A 118 -21.63 8.73 -13.74
C GLY A 118 -21.42 7.25 -13.44
N GLY A 119 -20.76 6.95 -12.33
CA GLY A 119 -20.48 5.57 -11.95
C GLY A 119 -19.59 5.43 -10.72
N VAL A 120 -19.44 4.19 -10.27
CA VAL A 120 -18.52 3.81 -9.19
C VAL A 120 -17.29 3.16 -9.83
N CYS A 121 -16.12 3.67 -9.49
CA CYS A 121 -14.82 3.15 -9.86
C CYS A 121 -14.24 2.40 -8.65
N GLY A 122 -13.93 1.11 -8.78
CA GLY A 122 -13.46 0.25 -7.68
C GLY A 122 -14.58 -0.60 -7.06
N PRO A 123 -14.33 -1.27 -5.92
CA PRO A 123 -13.10 -1.21 -5.11
C PRO A 123 -11.91 -1.90 -5.79
N LYS A 124 -10.70 -1.39 -5.56
CA LYS A 124 -9.45 -2.05 -5.98
C LYS A 124 -8.30 -1.71 -5.03
N SER A 125 -7.37 -2.65 -4.85
CA SER A 125 -6.06 -2.34 -4.28
C SER A 125 -5.13 -1.75 -5.35
N ILE A 126 -4.49 -0.63 -5.02
CA ILE A 126 -3.56 0.08 -5.91
C ILE A 126 -2.23 0.28 -5.20
N GLN A 127 -1.13 0.32 -5.95
CA GLN A 127 0.19 0.60 -5.41
C GLN A 127 0.64 1.99 -5.84
N ALA A 128 1.44 2.61 -4.98
CA ALA A 128 2.08 3.90 -5.20
C ALA A 128 3.56 3.81 -4.83
N THR A 129 4.38 4.60 -5.50
CA THR A 129 5.81 4.72 -5.21
C THR A 129 6.04 5.88 -4.25
N ILE A 130 6.82 5.65 -3.20
CA ILE A 130 7.23 6.64 -2.21
C ILE A 130 8.55 7.27 -2.65
N ASP A 131 8.59 8.60 -2.71
CA ASP A 131 9.83 9.37 -2.72
C ASP A 131 9.98 10.06 -1.36
N SER A 132 10.82 9.47 -0.50
CA SER A 132 11.08 10.00 0.85
C SER A 132 11.83 11.32 0.86
N THR A 133 12.50 11.68 -0.23
CA THR A 133 13.27 12.93 -0.35
C THR A 133 12.33 14.08 -0.72
N ALA A 134 11.46 13.85 -1.71
CA ALA A 134 10.45 14.81 -2.12
C ALA A 134 9.21 14.82 -1.19
N ALA A 135 9.09 13.81 -0.32
CA ALA A 135 7.92 13.53 0.50
C ALA A 135 6.65 13.30 -0.34
N THR A 136 6.77 12.58 -1.44
CA THR A 136 5.65 12.35 -2.38
C THR A 136 5.26 10.88 -2.50
N LEU A 137 4.00 10.65 -2.84
CA LEU A 137 3.52 9.39 -3.39
C LEU A 137 3.15 9.60 -4.85
N HIS A 138 3.72 8.76 -5.72
CA HIS A 138 3.36 8.68 -7.12
C HIS A 138 2.45 7.48 -7.37
N PHE A 139 1.25 7.74 -7.85
CA PHE A 139 0.31 6.75 -8.34
C PHE A 139 0.54 6.54 -9.84
N PRO A 140 1.07 5.38 -10.26
CA PRO A 140 1.18 5.06 -11.67
C PRO A 140 -0.21 4.88 -12.28
N ARG A 141 -0.29 4.88 -13.61
CA ARG A 141 -1.52 4.62 -14.34
C ARG A 141 -2.15 3.29 -13.93
N THR A 142 -3.23 3.38 -13.16
CA THR A 142 -3.93 2.24 -12.60
C THR A 142 -5.37 2.22 -13.06
N LEU A 143 -5.80 1.06 -13.58
CA LEU A 143 -7.20 0.83 -13.96
C LEU A 143 -8.02 0.43 -12.73
N LEU A 144 -9.11 1.14 -12.45
CA LEU A 144 -10.13 0.75 -11.49
C LEU A 144 -11.35 0.21 -12.26
N PRO A 145 -11.92 -0.95 -11.90
CA PRO A 145 -13.14 -1.44 -12.54
C PRO A 145 -14.30 -0.43 -12.43
N PRO A 146 -15.24 -0.38 -13.37
CA PRO A 146 -15.25 -1.16 -14.62
C PRO A 146 -14.33 -0.63 -15.71
N ASP A 147 -14.11 0.69 -15.80
CA ASP A 147 -13.25 1.30 -16.84
C ASP A 147 -12.75 2.69 -16.44
N CYS A 148 -12.32 2.83 -15.19
CA CYS A 148 -11.78 4.08 -14.68
C CYS A 148 -10.25 4.06 -14.65
N ARG A 149 -9.62 5.22 -14.80
CA ARG A 149 -8.16 5.40 -14.72
C ARG A 149 -7.82 6.36 -13.61
N LEU A 150 -6.82 6.01 -12.81
CA LEU A 150 -6.26 6.86 -11.76
C LEU A 150 -4.74 6.93 -11.92
N GLU A 151 -4.19 8.13 -11.92
CA GLU A 151 -2.74 8.39 -11.90
C GLU A 151 -2.46 9.77 -11.28
N GLY A 152 -1.26 10.00 -10.78
CA GLY A 152 -0.83 11.33 -10.34
C GLY A 152 0.12 11.30 -9.17
N THR A 153 0.31 12.45 -8.53
CA THR A 153 1.29 12.60 -7.44
C THR A 153 0.72 13.48 -6.36
N VAL A 154 0.93 13.07 -5.10
CA VAL A 154 0.59 13.84 -3.91
C VAL A 154 1.82 14.01 -3.01
N LYS A 155 1.87 15.09 -2.25
CA LYS A 155 2.94 15.39 -1.29
C LYS A 155 2.40 15.35 0.13
N PHE A 156 3.10 14.65 1.02
CA PHE A 156 2.74 14.51 2.43
C PHE A 156 3.24 15.69 3.27
N THR A 157 2.41 16.11 4.20
CA THR A 157 2.73 17.05 5.27
C THR A 157 2.17 16.49 6.59
N PRO A 158 3.03 16.19 7.58
CA PRO A 158 4.49 16.22 7.52
C PRO A 158 5.07 15.19 6.54
N ALA A 159 6.34 15.35 6.17
CA ALA A 159 7.02 14.40 5.29
C ALA A 159 7.10 13.01 5.96
N LEU A 160 6.45 12.01 5.35
CA LEU A 160 6.53 10.63 5.81
C LEU A 160 7.83 9.97 5.34
N LYS A 161 8.45 9.20 6.24
CA LYS A 161 9.62 8.37 5.96
C LYS A 161 9.32 6.93 6.35
N VAL A 162 9.71 6.01 5.48
CA VAL A 162 9.71 4.57 5.79
C VAL A 162 11.05 4.19 6.39
N ARG A 163 11.04 3.40 7.46
CA ARG A 163 12.24 2.82 8.06
C ARG A 163 12.06 1.31 8.30
N PRO A 164 13.12 0.50 8.22
CA PRO A 164 13.12 -0.89 8.68
C PRO A 164 12.89 -1.06 10.18
#